data_AF-V2W2M1-F1
#
_entry.id   AF-V2W2M1-F1
#
_cell.length_a   1.000
_cell.length_b   1.000
_cell.length_c   1.000
_cell.angle_alpha   90.00
_cell.angle_beta   90.00
_cell.angle_gamma   90.00
#
_symmetry.space_group_name_H-M   'P 1'
#
loop_
_entity.id
_entity.type
_entity.pdbx_description
1 polymer ?
#
loop_
_entity_poly.entity_id
_entity_poly.type
_entity_poly.pdbx_seq_one_letter_code
_entity_poly.pdbx_strand_id
1 'polypeptide(L)'
;MILQAGFDGYHIEPAALILAAKVGLTTSPEPETFTLDNLKQHRVIEHDASLSRQDFAIGDNLHFNEAIFETLANSNPGSDVYNVTSAGQVQQARLADSLARNPNVTNSQTEFGIRSFESALYLSVMGNGSAGVAPKSFVQTFFREERLPIEEGWTRPSSPIEVASLDQVADLIAQGSNWNATDECPTIPLGSGA
;
A
#
# COMPACT_ATOMS: atom_id res chain seq x y z
N MET A 1 -13.44 -7.42 -15.03
CA MET A 1 -13.95 -7.91 -13.73
C MET A 1 -13.42 -7.07 -12.57
N ILE A 2 -12.11 -6.83 -12.44
CA ILE A 2 -11.50 -6.07 -11.32
C ILE A 2 -11.97 -4.62 -11.23
N LEU A 3 -11.90 -3.86 -12.34
CA LEU A 3 -12.27 -2.43 -12.32
C LEU A 3 -13.73 -2.23 -11.90
N GLN A 4 -14.62 -3.08 -12.41
CA GLN A 4 -16.04 -3.07 -12.05
C GLN A 4 -16.25 -3.43 -10.58
N ALA A 5 -15.56 -4.47 -10.07
CA ALA A 5 -15.65 -4.85 -8.66
C ALA A 5 -15.13 -3.74 -7.73
N GLY A 6 -14.06 -3.05 -8.10
CA GLY A 6 -13.53 -1.90 -7.37
C GLY A 6 -14.52 -0.73 -7.32
N PHE A 7 -15.18 -0.44 -8.44
CA PHE A 7 -16.23 0.56 -8.50
C PHE A 7 -17.45 0.15 -7.67
N ASP A 8 -17.99 -1.05 -7.88
CA ASP A 8 -19.22 -1.50 -7.22
C ASP A 8 -19.02 -1.68 -5.70
N GLY A 9 -17.90 -2.27 -5.28
CA GLY A 9 -17.61 -2.53 -3.87
C GLY A 9 -17.12 -1.31 -3.10
N TYR A 10 -16.26 -0.48 -3.70
CA TYR A 10 -15.49 0.54 -2.98
C TYR A 10 -15.65 1.96 -3.52
N HIS A 11 -16.41 2.16 -4.60
CA HIS A 11 -16.51 3.43 -5.33
C HIS A 11 -15.17 3.94 -5.89
N ILE A 12 -14.22 3.04 -6.15
CA ILE A 12 -12.96 3.42 -6.78
C ILE A 12 -13.19 3.55 -8.28
N GLU A 13 -12.86 4.72 -8.84
CA GLU A 13 -12.97 4.95 -10.27
C GLU A 13 -12.03 4.00 -11.04
N PRO A 14 -12.47 3.39 -12.17
CA PRO A 14 -11.65 2.46 -12.95
C PRO A 14 -10.27 3.00 -13.32
N ALA A 15 -10.15 4.31 -13.52
CA ALA A 15 -8.89 4.97 -13.84
C ALA A 15 -7.83 4.81 -12.73
N ALA A 16 -8.22 4.70 -11.46
CA ALA A 16 -7.29 4.51 -10.34
C ALA A 16 -6.74 3.08 -10.26
N LEU A 17 -7.45 2.08 -10.83
CA LEU A 17 -7.08 0.67 -10.75
C LEU A 17 -6.50 0.12 -12.06
N ILE A 18 -6.67 0.81 -13.19
CA ILE A 18 -6.33 0.27 -14.51
C ILE A 18 -4.84 -0.05 -14.66
N LEU A 19 -3.95 0.77 -14.09
CA LEU A 19 -2.51 0.51 -14.13
C LEU A 19 -2.16 -0.74 -13.33
N ALA A 20 -2.61 -0.82 -12.06
CA ALA A 20 -2.38 -1.98 -11.20
C ALA A 20 -2.97 -3.26 -11.81
N ALA A 21 -4.17 -3.20 -12.40
CA ALA A 21 -4.79 -4.36 -13.06
C ALA A 21 -3.98 -4.84 -14.28
N LYS A 22 -3.44 -3.92 -15.09
CA LYS A 22 -2.60 -4.27 -16.23
C LYS A 22 -1.24 -4.83 -15.82
N VAL A 23 -0.61 -4.23 -14.80
CA VAL A 23 0.64 -4.76 -14.24
C VAL A 23 0.40 -6.13 -13.61
N GLY A 24 -0.73 -6.35 -12.94
CA GLY A 24 -1.09 -7.67 -12.39
C GLY A 24 -1.13 -8.79 -13.44
N LEU A 25 -1.51 -8.50 -14.69
CA LEU A 25 -1.49 -9.49 -15.77
C LEU A 25 -0.08 -10.03 -16.07
N THR A 26 0.99 -9.27 -15.78
CA THR A 26 2.37 -9.72 -16.03
C THR A 26 2.85 -10.76 -15.02
N THR A 27 2.10 -10.98 -13.94
CA THR A 27 2.37 -12.03 -12.94
C THR A 27 1.80 -13.40 -13.33
N SER A 28 1.04 -13.45 -14.42
CA SER A 28 0.33 -14.65 -14.87
C SER A 28 0.95 -15.22 -16.13
N PRO A 29 0.96 -16.56 -16.28
CA PRO A 29 1.23 -17.18 -17.57
C PRO A 29 0.08 -16.99 -18.59
N GLU A 30 -1.12 -16.63 -18.13
CA GLU A 30 -2.30 -16.40 -18.97
C GLU A 30 -2.36 -14.94 -19.43
N PRO A 31 -2.72 -14.67 -20.70
CA PRO A 31 -2.58 -13.33 -21.30
C PRO A 31 -3.56 -12.29 -20.78
N GLU A 32 -4.76 -12.70 -20.35
CA GLU A 32 -5.87 -11.80 -20.01
C GLU A 32 -6.42 -12.00 -18.60
N THR A 33 -5.87 -12.94 -17.85
CA THR A 33 -6.35 -13.28 -16.50
C THR A 33 -5.18 -13.62 -15.59
N PHE A 34 -5.40 -13.46 -14.28
CA PHE A 34 -4.52 -13.94 -13.25
C PHE A 34 -5.35 -14.50 -12.10
N THR A 35 -4.77 -15.42 -11.34
CA THR A 35 -5.30 -15.81 -10.03
C THR A 35 -4.78 -14.83 -8.99
N LEU A 36 -5.50 -14.65 -7.86
CA LEU A 36 -5.03 -13.75 -6.81
C LEU A 36 -3.66 -14.16 -6.24
N ASP A 37 -3.35 -15.46 -6.23
CA ASP A 37 -2.04 -15.98 -5.80
C ASP A 37 -0.88 -15.53 -6.71
N ASN A 38 -1.14 -15.27 -7.99
CA ASN A 38 -0.12 -14.74 -8.90
C ASN A 38 0.43 -13.38 -8.45
N LEU A 39 -0.41 -12.56 -7.80
CA LEU A 39 -0.04 -11.21 -7.37
C LEU A 39 1.05 -11.16 -6.30
N LYS A 40 1.38 -12.29 -5.65
CA LYS A 40 2.51 -12.38 -4.69
C LYS A 40 3.88 -12.44 -5.37
N GLN A 41 3.94 -12.43 -6.70
CA GLN A 41 5.21 -12.42 -7.41
C GLN A 41 6.02 -11.17 -7.02
N HIS A 42 7.13 -11.41 -6.34
CA HIS A 42 7.99 -10.37 -5.81
C HIS A 42 8.59 -9.49 -6.90
N ARG A 43 8.67 -8.18 -6.62
CA ARG A 43 9.21 -7.11 -7.51
C ARG A 43 8.39 -6.83 -8.77
N VAL A 44 7.08 -7.08 -8.71
CA VAL A 44 6.13 -6.64 -9.75
C VAL A 44 5.18 -5.59 -9.18
N ILE A 45 4.31 -6.01 -8.26
CA ILE A 45 3.50 -5.13 -7.40
C ILE A 45 3.86 -5.44 -5.95
N GLU A 46 3.92 -6.73 -5.60
CA GLU A 46 4.40 -7.17 -4.29
C GLU A 46 5.84 -6.67 -4.05
N HIS A 47 6.05 -6.09 -2.88
CA HIS A 47 7.26 -5.40 -2.47
C HIS A 47 7.52 -5.60 -0.97
N ASP A 48 8.78 -5.40 -0.58
CA ASP A 48 9.20 -5.42 0.82
C ASP A 48 8.58 -4.28 1.64
N ALA A 49 8.72 -4.35 2.97
CA ALA A 49 8.21 -3.34 3.91
C ALA A 49 6.69 -3.12 3.81
N SER A 50 5.94 -4.18 3.51
CA SER A 50 4.48 -4.17 3.50
C SER A 50 3.90 -3.89 4.91
N LEU A 51 2.64 -3.45 4.95
CA LEU A 51 1.96 -3.10 6.20
C LEU A 51 1.53 -4.31 7.05
N SER A 52 1.36 -5.48 6.44
CA SER A 52 0.78 -6.67 7.12
C SER A 52 1.36 -8.02 6.68
N ARG A 53 2.36 -8.05 5.78
CA ARG A 53 2.99 -9.26 5.23
C ARG A 53 4.49 -9.22 5.52
N GLN A 54 5.13 -10.39 5.58
CA GLN A 54 6.59 -10.44 5.72
C GLN A 54 7.24 -10.22 4.34
N ASP A 55 8.46 -9.69 4.34
CA ASP A 55 9.27 -9.57 3.13
C ASP A 55 9.56 -10.95 2.51
N PHE A 56 9.56 -11.01 1.18
CA PHE A 56 9.72 -12.25 0.41
C PHE A 56 10.98 -13.06 0.78
N ALA A 57 12.11 -12.38 0.98
CA ALA A 57 13.38 -13.04 1.24
C ALA A 57 13.48 -13.71 2.62
N ILE A 58 12.58 -13.37 3.55
CA ILE A 58 12.69 -13.76 4.96
C ILE A 58 11.38 -14.29 5.57
N GLY A 59 10.32 -14.49 4.77
CA GLY A 59 9.07 -15.00 5.29
C GLY A 59 7.96 -15.19 4.24
N ASP A 60 6.72 -15.18 4.72
CA ASP A 60 5.51 -15.29 3.91
C ASP A 60 5.04 -13.89 3.45
N ASN A 61 5.17 -13.64 2.14
CA ASN A 61 4.78 -12.39 1.49
C ASN A 61 3.32 -12.33 1.02
N LEU A 62 2.52 -13.36 1.30
CA LEU A 62 1.14 -13.46 0.83
C LEU A 62 0.13 -13.31 1.99
N HIS A 63 0.33 -14.02 3.08
CA HIS A 63 -0.69 -14.11 4.14
C HIS A 63 -0.56 -13.00 5.18
N PHE A 64 -1.70 -12.58 5.73
CA PHE A 64 -1.72 -11.63 6.85
C PHE A 64 -0.87 -12.11 8.02
N ASN A 65 -0.08 -11.20 8.59
CA ASN A 65 0.80 -11.44 9.72
C ASN A 65 0.54 -10.39 10.81
N GLU A 66 -0.03 -10.81 11.93
CA GLU A 66 -0.39 -9.92 13.04
C GLU A 66 0.84 -9.17 13.59
N ALA A 67 1.98 -9.84 13.75
CA ALA A 67 3.20 -9.22 14.30
C ALA A 67 3.75 -8.11 13.38
N ILE A 68 3.62 -8.25 12.06
CA ILE A 68 3.93 -7.17 11.12
C ILE A 68 2.91 -6.03 11.25
N PHE A 69 1.64 -6.39 11.27
CA PHE A 69 0.52 -5.45 11.31
C PHE A 69 0.45 -4.64 12.60
N GLU A 70 0.99 -5.13 13.72
CA GLU A 70 1.05 -4.44 15.01
C GLU A 70 1.65 -3.01 14.89
N THR A 71 2.56 -2.79 13.93
CA THR A 71 3.11 -1.45 13.66
C THR A 71 2.00 -0.48 13.23
N LEU A 72 1.13 -0.88 12.30
CA LEU A 72 -0.03 -0.08 11.91
C LEU A 72 -1.07 -0.06 13.02
N ALA A 73 -1.38 -1.22 13.62
CA ALA A 73 -2.40 -1.38 14.65
C ALA A 73 -2.22 -0.37 15.80
N ASN A 74 -0.97 -0.22 16.27
CA ASN A 74 -0.60 0.64 17.39
C ASN A 74 -0.26 2.09 17.00
N SER A 75 -0.28 2.42 15.71
CA SER A 75 0.02 3.78 15.24
C SER A 75 -1.03 4.79 15.65
N ASN A 76 -0.67 6.08 15.65
CA ASN A 76 -1.51 7.19 16.12
C ASN A 76 -2.08 6.96 17.55
N PRO A 77 -1.22 6.79 18.57
CA PRO A 77 -1.66 6.49 19.93
C PRO A 77 -2.54 7.61 20.49
N GLY A 78 -3.61 7.25 21.22
CA GLY A 78 -4.57 8.20 21.77
C GLY A 78 -5.63 8.70 20.76
N SER A 79 -5.64 8.16 19.54
CA SER A 79 -6.65 8.45 18.52
C SER A 79 -7.33 7.18 18.03
N ASP A 80 -8.61 7.30 17.67
CA ASP A 80 -9.43 6.22 17.11
C ASP A 80 -9.37 6.15 15.57
N VAL A 81 -8.51 6.96 14.94
CA VAL A 81 -8.33 6.98 13.49
C VAL A 81 -6.88 6.75 13.09
N TYR A 82 -6.67 6.22 11.88
CA TYR A 82 -5.44 6.40 11.13
C TYR A 82 -5.57 7.64 10.25
N ASN A 83 -4.46 8.34 10.04
CA ASN A 83 -4.36 9.50 9.16
C ASN A 83 -3.05 9.50 8.36
N VAL A 84 -2.91 10.42 7.41
CA VAL A 84 -1.72 10.54 6.54
C VAL A 84 -0.41 10.61 7.33
N THR A 85 -0.37 11.30 8.46
CA THR A 85 0.83 11.41 9.30
C THR A 85 1.20 10.07 9.92
N SER A 86 0.23 9.38 10.53
CA SER A 86 0.47 8.06 11.12
C SER A 86 0.84 7.00 10.08
N ALA A 87 0.26 7.07 8.88
CA ALA A 87 0.59 6.18 7.77
C ALA A 87 2.05 6.39 7.29
N GLY A 88 2.50 7.65 7.17
CA GLY A 88 3.89 7.96 6.83
C GLY A 88 4.87 7.43 7.87
N GLN A 89 4.57 7.61 9.16
CA GLN A 89 5.37 7.07 10.27
C GLN A 89 5.42 5.54 10.27
N VAL A 90 4.29 4.89 9.98
CA VAL A 90 4.25 3.42 9.84
C VAL A 90 5.11 2.97 8.68
N GLN A 91 5.04 3.63 7.53
CA GLN A 91 5.92 3.31 6.40
C GLN A 91 7.39 3.47 6.76
N GLN A 92 7.76 4.52 7.48
CA GLN A 92 9.13 4.71 7.96
C GLN A 92 9.57 3.53 8.85
N ALA A 93 8.74 3.16 9.82
CA ALA A 93 9.02 2.07 10.75
C ALA A 93 9.11 0.70 10.05
N ARG A 94 8.18 0.40 9.13
CA ARG A 94 8.17 -0.83 8.34
C ARG A 94 9.40 -0.97 7.46
N LEU A 95 9.84 0.12 6.82
CA LEU A 95 11.06 0.12 6.01
C LEU A 95 12.32 -0.05 6.87
N ALA A 96 12.40 0.66 8.01
CA ALA A 96 13.53 0.52 8.94
C ALA A 96 13.68 -0.92 9.46
N ASP A 97 12.56 -1.57 9.79
CA ASP A 97 12.52 -2.95 10.21
C ASP A 97 12.96 -3.93 9.10
N SER A 98 12.52 -3.67 7.86
CA SER A 98 12.93 -4.45 6.69
C SER A 98 14.43 -4.31 6.43
N LEU A 99 14.96 -3.08 6.45
CA LEU A 99 16.40 -2.79 6.33
C LEU A 99 17.24 -3.46 7.43
N ALA A 100 16.70 -3.61 8.64
CA ALA A 100 17.40 -4.23 9.75
C ALA A 100 17.45 -5.76 9.65
N ARG A 101 16.44 -6.40 9.05
CA ARG A 101 16.27 -7.87 9.09
C ARG A 101 16.46 -8.56 7.74
N ASN A 102 16.21 -7.86 6.63
CA ASN A 102 16.26 -8.39 5.28
C ASN A 102 17.48 -7.85 4.53
N PRO A 103 18.56 -8.64 4.36
CA PRO A 103 19.74 -8.22 3.62
C PRO A 103 19.50 -8.05 2.11
N ASN A 104 18.34 -8.50 1.59
CA ASN A 104 17.94 -8.42 0.19
C ASN A 104 16.77 -7.45 -0.02
N VAL A 105 16.54 -6.53 0.93
CA VAL A 105 15.45 -5.55 0.84
C VAL A 105 15.56 -4.73 -0.43
N THR A 106 14.45 -4.62 -1.17
CA THR A 106 14.32 -3.70 -2.29
C THR A 106 13.60 -2.44 -1.84
N ASN A 107 14.24 -1.27 -2.04
CA ASN A 107 13.66 0.01 -1.65
C ASN A 107 14.06 1.11 -2.65
N SER A 108 13.36 1.10 -3.78
CA SER A 108 13.46 2.11 -4.83
C SER A 108 12.25 3.05 -4.81
N GLN A 109 12.27 4.04 -5.69
CA GLN A 109 11.15 4.97 -5.86
C GLN A 109 9.85 4.25 -6.28
N THR A 110 9.95 3.10 -6.97
CA THR A 110 8.78 2.31 -7.37
C THR A 110 8.08 1.71 -6.15
N GLU A 111 8.80 0.98 -5.29
CA GLU A 111 8.22 0.39 -4.07
C GLU A 111 7.71 1.48 -3.12
N PHE A 112 8.43 2.61 -3.04
CA PHE A 112 7.98 3.76 -2.25
C PHE A 112 6.64 4.34 -2.74
N GLY A 113 6.51 4.52 -4.05
CA GLY A 113 5.27 4.99 -4.67
C GLY A 113 4.10 4.04 -4.43
N ILE A 114 4.32 2.73 -4.61
CA ILE A 114 3.29 1.70 -4.39
C ILE A 114 2.82 1.73 -2.93
N ARG A 115 3.74 1.69 -1.96
CA ARG A 115 3.42 1.72 -0.51
C ARG A 115 2.58 2.93 -0.10
N SER A 116 2.91 4.10 -0.66
CA SER A 116 2.18 5.35 -0.43
C SER A 116 0.78 5.32 -1.03
N PHE A 117 0.64 4.80 -2.25
CA PHE A 117 -0.65 4.65 -2.91
C PHE A 117 -1.56 3.62 -2.21
N GLU A 118 -1.01 2.49 -1.76
CA GLU A 118 -1.74 1.49 -0.96
C GLU A 118 -2.23 2.06 0.38
N SER A 119 -1.41 2.91 1.01
CA SER A 119 -1.80 3.60 2.24
C SER A 119 -2.94 4.60 1.99
N ALA A 120 -2.88 5.34 0.87
CA ALA A 120 -3.96 6.21 0.44
C ALA A 120 -5.25 5.43 0.14
N LEU A 121 -5.14 4.23 -0.45
CA LEU A 121 -6.29 3.35 -0.74
C LEU A 121 -7.02 2.95 0.54
N TYR A 122 -6.34 2.38 1.55
CA TYR A 122 -7.06 1.95 2.75
C TYR A 122 -7.66 3.13 3.51
N LEU A 123 -6.98 4.28 3.58
CA LEU A 123 -7.51 5.49 4.23
C LEU A 123 -8.74 6.02 3.51
N SER A 124 -8.76 5.93 2.18
CA SER A 124 -9.87 6.43 1.35
C SER A 124 -11.07 5.50 1.34
N VAL A 125 -10.84 4.19 1.22
CA VAL A 125 -11.92 3.20 1.17
C VAL A 125 -12.54 3.03 2.55
N MET A 126 -11.74 2.98 3.61
CA MET A 126 -12.22 2.77 4.98
C MET A 126 -12.56 4.07 5.71
N GLY A 127 -12.63 5.21 5.02
CA GLY A 127 -12.75 6.49 5.69
C GLY A 127 -13.17 7.64 4.80
N ASN A 128 -12.59 8.81 5.07
CA ASN A 128 -12.77 10.00 4.26
C ASN A 128 -11.55 10.17 3.34
N GLY A 129 -11.73 9.79 2.07
CA GLY A 129 -10.66 9.85 1.06
C GLY A 129 -10.08 11.23 0.85
N SER A 130 -10.87 12.31 0.87
CA SER A 130 -10.33 13.66 0.70
C SER A 130 -9.51 14.15 1.89
N ALA A 131 -9.74 13.59 3.09
CA ALA A 131 -9.00 13.95 4.30
C ALA A 131 -7.82 13.01 4.58
N GLY A 132 -7.77 11.83 3.94
CA GLY A 132 -6.80 10.78 4.25
C GLY A 132 -6.90 10.31 5.70
N VAL A 133 -8.12 10.07 6.18
CA VAL A 133 -8.42 9.64 7.56
C VAL A 133 -9.41 8.49 7.54
N ALA A 134 -9.14 7.41 8.29
CA ALA A 134 -10.04 6.26 8.44
C ALA A 134 -10.15 5.79 9.90
N PRO A 135 -11.34 5.40 10.38
CA PRO A 135 -11.49 4.75 11.68
C PRO A 135 -10.63 3.50 11.80
N LYS A 136 -9.95 3.35 12.94
CA LYS A 136 -9.08 2.20 13.21
C LYS A 136 -9.84 0.90 13.17
N SER A 137 -11.06 0.86 13.71
CA SER A 137 -11.92 -0.34 13.68
C SER A 137 -12.11 -0.85 12.25
N PHE A 138 -12.39 0.04 11.30
CA PHE A 138 -12.64 -0.36 9.90
C PHE A 138 -11.38 -0.92 9.25
N VAL A 139 -10.26 -0.22 9.40
CA VAL A 139 -8.98 -0.67 8.82
C VAL A 139 -8.53 -1.97 9.48
N GLN A 140 -8.68 -2.12 10.79
CA GLN A 140 -8.29 -3.33 11.50
C GLN A 140 -9.14 -4.54 11.10
N THR A 141 -10.46 -4.40 11.01
CA THR A 141 -11.34 -5.45 10.47
C THR A 141 -10.94 -5.81 9.04
N PHE A 142 -10.75 -4.80 8.18
CA PHE A 142 -10.41 -5.03 6.77
C PHE A 142 -9.11 -5.80 6.60
N PHE A 143 -8.04 -5.45 7.32
CA PHE A 143 -6.76 -6.16 7.20
C PHE A 143 -6.75 -7.54 7.85
N ARG A 144 -7.39 -7.71 9.02
CA ARG A 144 -7.38 -8.99 9.76
C ARG A 144 -8.33 -10.03 9.20
N GLU A 145 -9.45 -9.60 8.63
CA GLU A 145 -10.53 -10.48 8.20
C GLU A 145 -10.75 -10.49 6.69
N GLU A 146 -10.10 -9.57 5.95
CA GLU A 146 -10.35 -9.34 4.51
C GLU A 146 -11.85 -9.15 4.22
N ARG A 147 -12.55 -8.53 5.17
CA ARG A 147 -14.01 -8.32 5.21
C ARG A 147 -14.35 -6.84 5.24
N LEU A 148 -15.44 -6.46 4.57
CA LEU A 148 -16.04 -5.14 4.70
C LEU A 148 -16.61 -4.93 6.12
N PRO A 149 -16.23 -3.85 6.83
CA PRO A 149 -16.64 -3.61 8.22
C PRO A 149 -18.10 -3.08 8.36
N ILE A 150 -19.05 -3.73 7.70
CA ILE A 150 -20.46 -3.31 7.63
C ILE A 150 -21.12 -3.34 9.02
N GLU A 151 -20.82 -4.36 9.82
CA GLU A 151 -21.35 -4.50 11.19
C GLU A 151 -20.79 -3.42 12.12
N GLU A 152 -19.56 -2.96 11.85
CA GLU A 152 -18.90 -1.86 12.55
C GLU A 152 -19.42 -0.48 12.09
N GLY A 153 -20.24 -0.44 11.04
CA GLY A 153 -20.88 0.78 10.53
C GLY A 153 -20.23 1.37 9.27
N TRP A 154 -19.31 0.66 8.64
CA TRP A 154 -18.77 1.08 7.34
C TRP A 154 -19.86 1.02 6.27
N THR A 155 -19.87 2.04 5.43
CA THR A 155 -20.67 2.09 4.20
C THR A 155 -19.75 2.43 3.05
N ARG A 156 -20.06 1.89 1.86
CA ARG A 156 -19.39 2.25 0.62
C ARG A 156 -19.27 3.78 0.48
N PRO A 157 -18.10 4.32 0.11
CA PRO A 157 -17.92 5.77 -0.07
C PRO A 157 -19.03 6.38 -0.95
N SER A 158 -19.61 7.49 -0.49
CA SER A 158 -20.71 8.14 -1.22
C SER A 158 -20.24 8.91 -2.45
N SER A 159 -18.99 9.39 -2.42
CA SER A 159 -18.34 10.07 -3.55
C SER A 159 -17.32 9.13 -4.21
N PRO A 160 -17.12 9.23 -5.53
CA PRO A 160 -16.09 8.44 -6.20
C PRO A 160 -14.70 8.72 -5.66
N ILE A 161 -13.91 7.65 -5.49
CA ILE A 161 -12.48 7.75 -5.19
C ILE A 161 -11.74 7.84 -6.53
N GLU A 162 -11.28 9.04 -6.85
CA GLU A 162 -10.55 9.33 -8.08
C GLU A 162 -9.04 9.20 -7.88
N VAL A 163 -8.31 8.89 -8.96
CA VAL A 163 -6.84 8.78 -8.93
C VAL A 163 -6.19 10.06 -8.40
N ALA A 164 -6.68 11.24 -8.77
CA ALA A 164 -6.13 12.51 -8.30
C ALA A 164 -6.26 12.70 -6.78
N SER A 165 -7.35 12.20 -6.18
CA SER A 165 -7.53 12.24 -4.72
C SER A 165 -6.59 11.27 -4.00
N LEU A 166 -6.37 10.09 -4.58
CA LEU A 166 -5.42 9.11 -4.05
C LEU A 166 -3.98 9.61 -4.15
N ASP A 167 -3.60 10.21 -5.27
CA ASP A 167 -2.27 10.79 -5.49
C ASP A 167 -1.99 11.89 -4.47
N GLN A 168 -2.95 12.79 -4.24
CA GLN A 168 -2.81 13.85 -3.22
C GLN A 168 -2.59 13.27 -1.82
N VAL A 169 -3.35 12.24 -1.44
CA VAL A 169 -3.20 11.59 -0.13
C VAL A 169 -1.87 10.83 -0.04
N ALA A 170 -1.46 10.14 -1.11
CA ALA A 170 -0.20 9.44 -1.20
C ALA A 170 0.99 10.40 -1.06
N ASP A 171 0.95 11.58 -1.69
CA ASP A 171 1.96 12.63 -1.55
C ASP A 171 2.09 13.13 -0.11
N LEU A 172 0.97 13.32 0.60
CA LEU A 172 0.98 13.72 2.00
C LEU A 172 1.59 12.64 2.91
N ILE A 173 1.28 11.37 2.64
CA ILE A 173 1.87 10.22 3.35
C ILE A 173 3.38 10.14 3.08
N ALA A 174 3.77 10.29 1.82
CA ALA A 174 5.15 10.26 1.37
C ALA A 174 6.00 11.33 2.07
N GLN A 175 5.49 12.57 2.16
CA GLN A 175 6.13 13.67 2.90
C GLN A 175 6.34 13.34 4.39
N GLY A 176 5.40 12.62 5.02
CA GLY A 176 5.47 12.22 6.42
C GLY A 176 6.35 10.99 6.69
N SER A 177 6.83 10.30 5.65
CA SER A 177 7.58 9.04 5.78
C SER A 177 9.09 9.22 5.97
N ASN A 178 9.63 10.42 5.72
CA ASN A 178 11.07 10.70 5.71
C ASN A 178 11.88 9.67 4.89
N TRP A 179 11.31 9.23 3.77
CA TRP A 179 11.88 8.19 2.93
C TRP A 179 13.22 8.62 2.30
N ASN A 180 14.15 7.68 2.23
CA ASN A 180 15.39 7.77 1.46
C ASN A 180 15.56 6.47 0.66
N ALA A 181 16.05 6.60 -0.58
CA ALA A 181 16.40 5.46 -1.40
C ALA A 181 17.59 4.69 -0.80
N THR A 182 17.57 3.37 -0.95
CA THR A 182 18.74 2.51 -0.61
C THR A 182 19.33 1.85 -1.86
N ASP A 183 18.51 1.69 -2.90
CA ASP A 183 18.94 1.31 -4.24
C ASP A 183 19.04 2.56 -5.13
N GLU A 184 19.98 3.46 -4.82
CA GLU A 184 20.37 4.45 -5.82
C GLU A 184 21.05 3.70 -6.97
N CYS A 185 20.51 3.82 -8.18
CA CYS A 185 21.27 3.50 -9.38
C CYS A 185 22.60 4.28 -9.25
N PRO A 186 23.77 3.63 -9.17
CA PRO A 186 25.02 4.36 -8.99
C PRO A 186 25.09 5.37 -10.12
N THR A 187 25.17 6.64 -9.76
CA THR A 187 25.45 7.69 -10.73
C THR A 187 26.76 7.29 -11.38
N ILE A 188 26.71 6.78 -12.62
CA ILE A 188 27.91 6.72 -13.45
C ILE A 188 28.36 8.17 -13.50
N PRO A 189 29.54 8.53 -12.97
CA PRO A 189 30.05 9.86 -13.18
C PRO A 189 30.16 9.98 -14.68
N LEU A 190 29.26 10.75 -15.31
CA LEU A 190 29.53 11.26 -16.64
C LEU A 190 30.79 12.08 -16.43
N GLY A 191 31.92 11.48 -16.80
CA GLY A 191 33.22 12.11 -16.70
C GLY A 191 33.07 13.51 -17.23
N SER A 192 33.57 14.49 -16.48
CA SER A 192 33.74 15.85 -16.97
C SER A 192 34.55 15.77 -18.26
N GLY A 193 33.84 15.74 -19.39
CA GLY A 193 34.41 15.78 -20.72
C GLY A 193 35.09 17.13 -20.86
N ALA A 194 36.38 17.05 -21.16
CA ALA A 194 37.27 18.16 -21.46
C ALA A 194 36.79 19.00 -22.66
#